data_AF-A0A1V3S7E4-F1
#
_entry.id   AF-A0A1V3S7E4-F1
#
_cell.length_a   1.000
_cell.length_b   1.000
_cell.length_c   1.000
_cell.angle_alpha   90.00
_cell.angle_beta   90.00
_cell.angle_gamma   90.00
#
_symmetry.space_group_name_H-M   'P 1'
#
loop_
_entity.id
_entity.type
_entity.pdbx_description
1 polymer ?
#
loop_
_entity_poly.entity_id
_entity_poly.type
_entity_poly.pdbx_seq_one_letter_code
_entity_poly.pdbx_strand_id
1 'polypeptide(L)'
;MSAEPDDGSAGQAGLDAANLFRPLDSDGVSGLTIGLVLAALVFGAYAVFNWPGSPKAAVIAPPPQAATPEKAPVTPVLPAVASTAVPTASATPSPAGPQRCDHTGQVLYTDQACPVESKSRGVDVSDPLSTGGKSITLYRCKGAGQFWSRVHCQHRGAYVVRAYTVPADVSLADQIAFADNRMAELTPPPIPQGGVTPAARVPDDKAWRCKRLKEEIAALDAYARHPLPPGEQDRVRFERKNARDQQFRLHC
;
A
#
# COMPACT_ATOMS: atom_id res chain seq x y z
N MET A 1 -1.64 -82.98 -2.25
CA MET A 1 -0.34 -83.57 -2.64
C MET A 1 -0.28 -83.53 -4.15
N SER A 2 0.84 -83.00 -4.66
CA SER A 2 1.28 -83.00 -6.06
C SER A 2 0.53 -82.05 -7.00
N ALA A 3 1.13 -81.39 -7.97
CA ALA A 3 2.50 -80.97 -8.29
C ALA A 3 2.35 -80.07 -9.55
N GLU A 4 3.22 -79.08 -9.69
CA GLU A 4 3.50 -78.21 -10.85
C GLU A 4 3.61 -78.97 -12.21
N PRO A 5 3.44 -78.30 -13.39
CA PRO A 5 4.54 -77.47 -13.90
C PRO A 5 4.18 -76.16 -14.65
N ASP A 6 5.16 -75.25 -14.52
CA ASP A 6 5.61 -74.21 -15.46
C ASP A 6 5.43 -74.52 -16.95
N ASP A 7 5.07 -73.49 -17.72
CA ASP A 7 5.71 -73.26 -19.02
C ASP A 7 5.67 -71.77 -19.38
N GLY A 8 6.87 -71.23 -19.59
CA GLY A 8 7.13 -69.82 -19.84
C GLY A 8 6.68 -69.35 -21.23
N SER A 9 6.31 -68.08 -21.31
CA SER A 9 6.27 -67.35 -22.58
C SER A 9 6.84 -65.95 -22.38
N ALA A 10 8.11 -65.82 -22.73
CA ALA A 10 8.82 -64.56 -22.82
C ALA A 10 8.34 -63.81 -24.08
N GLY A 11 7.32 -62.97 -23.90
CA GLY A 11 6.89 -62.01 -24.92
C GLY A 11 7.77 -60.77 -24.88
N GLN A 12 8.75 -60.69 -25.79
CA GLN A 12 9.46 -59.46 -26.14
C GLN A 12 8.47 -58.45 -26.75
N ALA A 13 8.03 -57.48 -25.94
CA ALA A 13 7.44 -56.24 -26.45
C ALA A 13 8.58 -55.24 -26.69
N GLY A 14 9.12 -55.26 -27.91
CA GLY A 14 9.96 -54.18 -28.43
C GLY A 14 9.15 -52.90 -28.50
N LEU A 15 9.42 -51.97 -27.59
CA LEU A 15 8.94 -50.60 -27.65
C LEU A 15 9.75 -49.85 -28.71
N ASP A 16 9.21 -49.82 -29.93
CA ASP A 16 9.69 -48.97 -31.02
C ASP A 16 9.56 -47.48 -30.65
N ALA A 17 10.60 -46.93 -30.04
CA ALA A 17 10.72 -45.51 -29.69
C ALA A 17 10.98 -44.58 -30.90
N ALA A 18 10.90 -45.09 -32.14
CA ALA A 18 11.29 -44.36 -33.34
C ALA A 18 10.17 -43.55 -34.03
N ASN A 19 8.93 -43.60 -33.55
CA ASN A 19 7.78 -42.98 -34.24
C ASN A 19 7.13 -41.77 -33.53
N LEU A 20 7.73 -41.22 -32.46
CA LEU A 20 7.13 -40.11 -31.69
C LEU A 20 7.48 -38.69 -32.17
N PHE A 21 8.21 -38.54 -33.27
CA PHE A 21 8.47 -37.24 -33.90
C PHE A 21 7.96 -37.20 -35.34
N ARG A 22 6.63 -37.30 -35.50
CA ARG A 22 6.00 -36.71 -36.68
C ARG A 22 5.62 -35.27 -36.33
N PRO A 23 6.28 -34.23 -36.87
CA PRO A 23 5.75 -32.88 -36.79
C PRO A 23 4.35 -32.90 -37.40
N LEU A 24 3.36 -32.33 -36.71
CA LEU A 24 2.04 -32.14 -37.30
C LEU A 24 2.23 -31.33 -38.59
N ASP A 25 1.86 -31.93 -39.72
CA ASP A 25 1.64 -31.18 -40.95
C ASP A 25 0.60 -30.10 -40.62
N SER A 26 1.09 -28.86 -40.62
CA SER A 26 0.28 -27.66 -40.43
C SER A 26 -0.55 -27.46 -41.70
N ASP A 27 -1.74 -28.07 -41.73
CA ASP A 27 -2.72 -27.84 -42.78
C ASP A 27 -3.07 -26.33 -42.86
N GLY A 28 -2.48 -25.63 -43.83
CA GLY A 28 -3.07 -24.46 -44.49
C GLY A 28 -3.30 -23.16 -43.70
N VAL A 29 -2.97 -23.08 -42.41
CA VAL A 29 -3.12 -21.83 -41.63
C VAL A 29 -1.96 -20.89 -41.95
N SER A 30 -2.05 -20.21 -43.09
CA SER A 30 -1.08 -19.19 -43.53
C SER A 30 -0.87 -18.20 -42.39
N GLY A 31 0.38 -17.90 -42.02
CA GLY A 31 0.72 -17.07 -40.85
C GLY A 31 0.04 -15.69 -40.82
N LEU A 32 -0.44 -15.23 -41.98
CA LEU A 32 -1.29 -14.05 -42.13
C LEU A 32 -2.62 -14.17 -41.36
N THR A 33 -3.25 -15.35 -41.34
CA THR A 33 -4.50 -15.60 -40.60
C THR A 33 -4.27 -15.53 -39.09
N ILE A 34 -3.18 -16.10 -38.59
CA ILE A 34 -2.78 -16.00 -37.18
C ILE A 34 -2.53 -14.54 -36.81
N GLY A 35 -1.82 -13.79 -37.67
CA GLY A 35 -1.58 -12.36 -37.49
C GLY A 35 -2.87 -11.55 -37.43
N LEU A 36 -3.84 -11.81 -38.32
CA LEU A 36 -5.13 -11.12 -38.32
C LEU A 36 -5.96 -11.43 -37.08
N VAL A 37 -5.97 -12.68 -36.61
CA VAL A 37 -6.70 -13.06 -35.38
C VAL A 37 -6.11 -12.35 -34.16
N LEU A 38 -4.78 -12.32 -34.04
CA LEU A 38 -4.12 -11.59 -32.95
C LEU A 38 -4.39 -10.08 -33.02
N ALA A 39 -4.33 -9.48 -34.21
CA ALA A 39 -4.64 -8.06 -34.39
C ALA A 39 -6.09 -7.74 -34.00
N ALA A 40 -7.05 -8.58 -34.39
CA ALA A 40 -8.45 -8.42 -34.02
C ALA A 40 -8.68 -8.53 -32.51
N LEU A 41 -8.00 -9.47 -31.82
CA LEU A 41 -8.08 -9.62 -30.37
C LEU A 41 -7.51 -8.40 -29.63
N VAL A 42 -6.36 -7.90 -30.06
CA VAL A 42 -5.73 -6.70 -29.47
C VAL A 42 -6.61 -5.47 -29.69
N PHE A 43 -7.16 -5.29 -30.89
CA PHE A 43 -8.05 -4.16 -31.19
C PHE A 43 -9.36 -4.25 -30.41
N GLY A 44 -9.96 -5.43 -30.28
CA GLY A 44 -11.16 -5.65 -29.48
C GLY A 44 -10.94 -5.31 -28.01
N ALA A 45 -9.82 -5.77 -27.42
CA ALA A 45 -9.46 -5.42 -26.05
C ALA A 45 -9.25 -3.91 -25.87
N TYR A 46 -8.54 -3.27 -26.81
CA TYR A 46 -8.34 -1.82 -26.79
C TYR A 46 -9.67 -1.06 -26.85
N ALA A 47 -10.60 -1.46 -27.72
CA ALA A 47 -11.90 -0.84 -27.86
C ALA A 47 -12.76 -0.98 -26.60
N VAL A 48 -12.72 -2.14 -25.93
CA VAL A 48 -13.43 -2.36 -24.65
C VAL A 48 -12.85 -1.48 -23.54
N PHE A 49 -11.52 -1.38 -23.43
CA PHE A 49 -10.88 -0.56 -22.39
C PHE A 49 -11.03 0.94 -22.62
N ASN A 50 -11.09 1.39 -23.87
CA ASN A 50 -11.21 2.80 -24.22
C ASN A 50 -12.64 3.21 -24.57
N TRP A 51 -13.63 2.34 -24.37
CA TRP A 51 -15.02 2.64 -24.73
C TRP A 51 -15.53 3.82 -23.87
N PRO A 52 -15.79 4.99 -24.47
CA PRO A 52 -16.12 6.23 -23.74
C PRO A 52 -17.56 6.25 -23.18
N GLY A 53 -18.24 5.10 -23.17
CA GLY A 53 -19.65 4.96 -22.83
C GLY A 53 -19.95 4.22 -21.53
N SER A 54 -18.96 3.98 -20.64
CA SER A 54 -19.29 3.46 -19.31
C SER A 54 -20.30 4.40 -18.63
N PRO A 55 -21.49 3.92 -18.25
CA PRO A 55 -22.53 4.77 -17.70
C PRO A 55 -21.97 5.43 -16.45
N LYS A 56 -21.85 6.76 -16.48
CA LYS A 56 -21.56 7.55 -15.29
C LYS A 56 -22.64 7.19 -14.28
N ALA A 57 -22.24 6.55 -13.18
CA ALA A 57 -23.15 6.23 -12.09
C ALA A 57 -23.97 7.48 -11.79
N ALA A 58 -25.29 7.36 -11.92
CA ALA A 58 -26.21 8.47 -11.71
C ALA A 58 -25.88 9.08 -10.35
N VAL A 59 -25.47 10.35 -10.37
CA VAL A 59 -25.26 11.14 -9.17
C VAL A 59 -26.60 11.21 -8.48
N ILE A 60 -26.77 10.41 -7.42
CA ILE A 60 -27.90 10.52 -6.51
C ILE A 60 -27.84 11.95 -5.97
N ALA A 61 -28.82 12.76 -6.35
CA ALA A 61 -28.93 14.13 -5.88
C ALA A 61 -28.90 14.12 -4.33
N PRO A 62 -28.07 14.96 -3.69
CA PRO A 62 -28.08 15.06 -2.24
C PRO A 62 -29.48 15.52 -1.77
N PRO A 63 -29.97 15.01 -0.64
CA PRO A 63 -31.26 15.43 -0.10
C PRO A 63 -31.27 16.94 0.19
N PRO A 64 -32.43 17.60 0.08
CA PRO A 64 -32.57 19.03 0.32
C PRO A 64 -32.06 19.38 1.71
N GLN A 65 -31.06 20.25 1.79
CA GLN A 65 -30.52 20.77 3.04
C GLN A 65 -31.60 21.57 3.75
N ALA A 66 -31.92 21.18 4.99
CA ALA A 66 -32.78 21.94 5.88
C ALA A 66 -32.14 23.32 6.18
N ALA A 67 -32.99 24.35 6.14
CA ALA A 67 -32.61 25.74 6.34
C ALA A 67 -31.86 25.96 7.66
N THR A 68 -30.73 26.66 7.57
CA THR A 68 -29.96 27.16 8.71
C THR A 68 -30.72 28.33 9.33
N PRO A 69 -30.92 28.39 10.66
CA PRO A 69 -31.55 29.53 11.30
C PRO A 69 -30.62 30.75 11.32
N GLU A 70 -31.32 31.87 11.28
CA GLU A 70 -30.89 33.24 11.13
C GLU A 70 -29.91 33.73 12.20
N LYS A 71 -28.93 34.51 11.73
CA LYS A 71 -27.82 35.08 12.48
C LYS A 71 -28.31 36.28 13.31
N ALA A 72 -28.30 36.17 14.63
CA ALA A 72 -28.51 37.31 15.52
C ALA A 72 -27.25 38.21 15.59
N PRO A 73 -27.40 39.54 15.72
CA PRO A 73 -26.28 40.47 15.81
C PRO A 73 -25.74 40.54 17.25
N VAL A 74 -24.42 40.41 17.41
CA VAL A 74 -23.73 40.60 18.70
C VAL A 74 -23.02 41.96 18.68
N THR A 75 -23.44 42.83 19.58
CA THR A 75 -22.88 44.16 19.90
C THR A 75 -21.49 44.05 20.55
N PRO A 76 -20.59 45.05 20.41
CA PRO A 76 -19.26 45.02 21.00
C PRO A 76 -19.24 45.73 22.36
N VAL A 77 -18.67 45.11 23.39
CA VAL A 77 -18.26 45.80 24.63
C VAL A 77 -16.91 45.25 25.09
N LEU A 78 -15.89 46.11 25.02
CA LEU A 78 -14.60 46.01 25.71
C LEU A 78 -14.83 46.14 27.23
N PRO A 79 -13.94 45.57 28.06
CA PRO A 79 -12.96 46.45 28.66
C PRO A 79 -11.54 45.87 28.73
N ALA A 80 -10.59 46.80 28.67
CA ALA A 80 -9.17 46.62 28.92
C ALA A 80 -8.91 46.13 30.34
N VAL A 81 -7.99 45.17 30.48
CA VAL A 81 -7.32 44.87 31.74
C VAL A 81 -5.82 44.93 31.50
N ALA A 82 -5.17 45.83 32.25
CA ALA A 82 -3.73 46.04 32.27
C ALA A 82 -3.02 45.05 33.21
N SER A 83 -1.70 44.93 33.00
CA SER A 83 -0.68 44.29 33.86
C SER A 83 -0.69 42.76 33.88
N THR A 84 0.44 42.08 33.70
CA THR A 84 1.69 42.29 34.44
C THR A 84 2.88 41.74 33.64
N ALA A 85 3.97 42.52 33.60
CA ALA A 85 5.26 42.09 33.07
C ALA A 85 5.85 40.94 33.91
N VAL A 86 6.27 39.87 33.23
CA VAL A 86 7.05 38.77 33.82
C VAL A 86 8.52 38.98 33.40
N PRO A 87 9.49 38.81 34.31
CA PRO A 87 10.90 39.07 34.03
C PRO A 87 11.47 38.11 32.98
N THR A 88 12.24 38.70 32.05
CA THR A 88 13.10 38.05 31.09
C THR A 88 14.13 37.17 31.80
N ALA A 89 13.86 35.86 31.87
CA ALA A 89 14.89 34.86 32.10
C ALA A 89 15.60 34.61 30.77
N SER A 90 16.91 34.90 30.74
CA SER A 90 17.80 34.59 29.63
C SER A 90 17.81 33.09 29.38
N ALA A 91 16.99 32.62 28.44
CA ALA A 91 17.06 31.27 27.91
C ALA A 91 18.26 31.18 26.98
N THR A 92 19.31 30.51 27.44
CA THR A 92 20.38 29.99 26.59
C THR A 92 19.75 29.19 25.45
N PRO A 93 20.15 29.40 24.18
CA PRO A 93 19.54 28.72 23.04
C PRO A 93 19.78 27.21 23.16
N SER A 94 18.72 26.46 23.50
CA SER A 94 18.69 25.01 23.38
C SER A 94 18.76 24.68 21.88
N PRO A 95 19.77 23.93 21.40
CA PRO A 95 19.85 23.57 20.00
C PRO A 95 18.64 22.69 19.65
N ALA A 96 17.81 23.19 18.74
CA ALA A 96 16.55 22.60 18.33
C ALA A 96 16.79 21.42 17.38
N GLY A 97 16.88 20.21 17.93
CA GLY A 97 16.85 18.98 17.14
C GLY A 97 17.46 17.79 17.89
N PRO A 98 17.04 16.55 17.56
CA PRO A 98 17.62 15.35 18.14
C PRO A 98 19.12 15.28 17.83
N GLN A 99 19.94 15.17 18.86
CA GLN A 99 21.40 15.06 18.73
C GLN A 99 21.83 13.61 18.94
N ARG A 100 22.82 13.18 18.15
CA ARG A 100 23.49 11.90 18.33
C ARG A 100 24.74 12.14 19.18
N CYS A 101 24.75 11.64 20.41
CA CYS A 101 25.88 11.68 21.32
C CYS A 101 26.61 10.33 21.29
N ASP A 102 27.88 10.32 20.92
CA ASP A 102 28.75 9.15 21.05
C ASP A 102 29.50 9.24 22.40
N HIS A 103 29.09 8.43 23.39
CA HIS A 103 29.74 8.35 24.72
C HIS A 103 30.24 6.92 24.95
N THR A 104 31.53 6.75 25.23
CA THR A 104 32.17 5.44 25.56
C THR A 104 31.86 4.29 24.59
N GLY A 105 31.66 4.59 23.30
CA GLY A 105 31.34 3.59 22.27
C GLY A 105 29.86 3.25 22.16
N GLN A 106 28.99 3.87 22.96
CA GLN A 106 27.54 3.78 22.86
C GLN A 106 26.97 5.03 22.18
N VAL A 107 26.03 4.81 21.26
CA VAL A 107 25.34 5.86 20.51
C VAL A 107 24.03 6.18 21.23
N LEU A 108 23.93 7.36 21.84
CA LEU A 108 22.72 7.85 22.49
C LEU A 108 22.08 8.95 21.65
N TYR A 109 20.82 8.80 21.28
CA TYR A 109 20.02 9.85 20.65
C TYR A 109 19.24 10.59 21.72
N THR A 110 19.46 11.89 21.87
CA THR A 110 18.83 12.71 22.91
C THR A 110 18.53 14.11 22.40
N ASP A 111 17.43 14.67 22.88
CA ASP A 111 17.04 16.06 22.64
C ASP A 111 17.66 17.03 23.67
N GLN A 112 18.35 16.47 24.68
CA GLN A 112 19.08 17.23 25.69
C GLN A 112 20.57 17.31 25.36
N ALA A 113 21.24 18.36 25.85
CA ALA A 113 22.67 18.58 25.63
C ALA A 113 23.48 17.33 26.00
N CYS A 114 24.37 16.92 25.08
CA CYS A 114 25.24 15.77 25.30
C CYS A 114 26.17 16.02 26.51
N PRO A 115 26.50 14.98 27.31
CA PRO A 115 27.49 15.08 28.38
C PRO A 115 28.81 15.68 27.86
N VAL A 116 29.48 16.51 28.66
CA VAL A 116 30.67 17.32 28.30
C VAL A 116 31.85 16.54 27.70
N GLU A 117 31.85 15.21 27.77
CA GLU A 117 32.90 14.34 27.21
C GLU A 117 32.45 13.49 26.01
N SER A 118 31.29 13.79 25.42
CA SER A 118 30.77 13.02 24.27
C SER A 118 30.84 13.81 22.97
N LYS A 119 31.12 13.10 21.86
CA LYS A 119 31.10 13.70 20.53
C LYS A 119 29.65 13.84 20.09
N SER A 120 29.15 15.07 20.01
CA SER A 120 27.84 15.35 19.43
C SER A 120 27.96 15.51 17.91
N ARG A 121 27.07 14.87 17.16
CA ARG A 121 26.72 15.27 15.79
C ARG A 121 25.26 15.67 15.78
N GLY A 122 24.98 16.87 15.26
CA GLY A 122 23.62 17.24 14.91
C GLY A 122 23.11 16.23 13.88
N VAL A 123 22.01 15.55 14.19
CA VAL A 123 21.31 14.77 13.17
C VAL A 123 20.62 15.80 12.31
N ASP A 124 21.00 15.86 11.04
CA ASP A 124 20.34 16.73 10.08
C ASP A 124 18.96 16.13 9.79
N VAL A 125 17.97 16.49 10.61
CA VAL A 125 16.54 16.21 10.37
C VAL A 125 15.95 17.34 9.54
N SER A 126 16.71 17.85 8.57
CA SER A 126 16.13 18.73 7.55
C SER A 126 15.01 17.94 6.87
N ASP A 127 13.76 18.37 7.10
CA ASP A 127 12.59 17.95 6.33
C ASP A 127 13.02 18.03 4.86
N PRO A 128 12.88 16.99 4.02
CA PRO A 128 13.36 17.00 2.64
C PRO A 128 12.77 18.14 1.79
N LEU A 129 11.78 18.85 2.32
CA LEU A 129 11.19 20.07 1.77
C LEU A 129 12.03 21.34 2.02
N SER A 130 13.00 21.33 2.94
CA SER A 130 13.77 22.50 3.38
C SER A 130 15.08 22.70 2.58
N THR A 131 15.50 21.71 1.80
CA THR A 131 16.75 21.73 1.04
C THR A 131 16.63 22.50 -0.28
N GLY A 132 15.96 23.67 -0.30
CA GLY A 132 15.87 24.56 -1.47
C GLY A 132 15.35 23.93 -2.77
N GLY A 133 14.86 22.69 -2.73
CA GLY A 133 14.39 21.93 -3.87
C GLY A 133 13.06 22.48 -4.35
N LYS A 134 12.85 22.44 -5.66
CA LYS A 134 11.54 22.78 -6.25
C LYS A 134 10.51 21.84 -5.63
N SER A 135 9.50 22.38 -4.98
CA SER A 135 8.37 21.60 -4.47
C SER A 135 7.18 21.71 -5.41
N ILE A 136 6.36 20.68 -5.45
CA ILE A 136 5.10 20.65 -6.21
C ILE A 136 3.97 20.19 -5.30
N THR A 137 2.76 20.71 -5.55
CA THR A 137 1.56 20.28 -4.84
C THR A 137 0.94 19.08 -5.55
N LEU A 138 0.78 17.99 -4.82
CA LEU A 138 0.06 16.80 -5.26
C LEU A 138 -1.32 16.76 -4.58
N TYR A 139 -2.38 16.65 -5.37
CA TYR A 139 -3.76 16.61 -4.90
C TYR A 139 -4.27 15.18 -4.84
N ARG A 140 -4.87 14.79 -3.70
CA ARG A 140 -5.68 13.57 -3.61
C ARG A 140 -7.13 13.93 -3.92
N CYS A 141 -7.62 13.45 -5.05
CA CYS A 141 -8.94 13.75 -5.55
C CYS A 141 -9.92 12.61 -5.23
N LYS A 142 -11.20 12.95 -5.06
CA LYS A 142 -12.29 11.98 -4.93
C LYS A 142 -13.45 12.34 -5.85
N GLY A 143 -13.91 11.34 -6.60
CA GLY A 143 -15.04 11.40 -7.52
C GLY A 143 -15.68 10.02 -7.60
N ALA A 144 -15.71 9.39 -8.78
CA ALA A 144 -16.10 7.99 -8.94
C ALA A 144 -15.13 7.00 -8.24
N GLY A 145 -13.91 7.45 -7.95
CA GLY A 145 -12.91 6.74 -7.16
C GLY A 145 -11.96 7.73 -6.47
N GLN A 146 -10.91 7.22 -5.83
CA GLN A 146 -9.82 8.04 -5.30
C GLN A 146 -8.62 7.97 -6.26
N PHE A 147 -8.01 9.12 -6.55
CA PHE A 147 -6.84 9.18 -7.41
C PHE A 147 -5.95 10.37 -7.06
N TRP A 148 -4.68 10.28 -7.42
CA TRP A 148 -3.71 11.36 -7.27
C TRP A 148 -3.63 12.20 -8.55
N SER A 149 -3.43 13.51 -8.41
CA SER A 149 -3.31 14.43 -9.55
C SER A 149 -2.35 15.57 -9.22
N ARG A 150 -1.50 15.94 -10.19
CA ARG A 150 -0.68 17.17 -10.13
C ARG A 150 -1.47 18.43 -10.51
N VAL A 151 -2.59 18.25 -11.19
CA VAL A 151 -3.51 19.32 -11.60
C VAL A 151 -4.70 19.34 -10.63
N HIS A 152 -5.27 20.53 -10.40
CA HIS A 152 -6.40 20.70 -9.49
C HIS A 152 -7.57 19.76 -9.84
N CYS A 153 -8.20 19.15 -8.83
CA CYS A 153 -9.19 18.08 -9.03
C CYS A 153 -10.43 18.51 -9.85
N GLN A 154 -10.77 19.79 -9.81
CA GLN A 154 -11.93 20.35 -10.54
C GLN A 154 -11.84 20.14 -12.05
N HIS A 155 -10.62 20.14 -12.64
CA HIS A 155 -10.43 19.87 -14.06
C HIS A 155 -10.84 18.46 -14.50
N ARG A 156 -11.01 17.55 -13.54
CA ARG A 156 -11.46 16.17 -13.76
C ARG A 156 -12.84 15.88 -13.17
N GLY A 157 -13.60 16.93 -12.81
CA GLY A 157 -14.92 16.77 -12.18
C GLY A 157 -14.86 16.08 -10.81
N ALA A 158 -13.74 16.22 -10.10
CA ALA A 158 -13.54 15.66 -8.76
C ALA A 158 -13.28 16.78 -7.75
N TYR A 159 -13.50 16.52 -6.47
CA TYR A 159 -13.15 17.45 -5.40
C TYR A 159 -11.82 17.07 -4.75
N VAL A 160 -11.12 18.08 -4.23
CA VAL A 160 -9.87 17.90 -3.48
C VAL A 160 -10.21 17.35 -2.10
N VAL A 161 -9.69 16.18 -1.76
CA VAL A 161 -9.79 15.63 -0.39
C VAL A 161 -8.70 16.24 0.47
N ARG A 162 -7.47 16.22 -0.03
CA ARG A 162 -6.27 16.80 0.61
C ARG A 162 -5.25 17.20 -0.46
N ALA A 163 -4.36 18.11 -0.09
CA ALA A 163 -3.21 18.50 -0.88
C ALA A 163 -1.94 18.29 -0.07
N TYR A 164 -0.89 17.81 -0.73
CA TYR A 164 0.42 17.53 -0.12
C TYR A 164 1.51 18.24 -0.89
N THR A 165 2.44 18.85 -0.17
CA THR A 165 3.66 19.40 -0.77
C THR A 165 4.70 18.30 -0.83
N VAL A 166 5.18 17.99 -2.03
CA VAL A 166 6.16 16.93 -2.28
C VAL A 166 7.35 17.49 -3.07
N PRO A 167 8.54 16.89 -2.97
CA PRO A 167 9.68 17.26 -3.81
C PRO A 167 9.36 17.07 -5.30
N ALA A 168 9.68 18.04 -6.15
CA ALA A 168 9.38 17.99 -7.58
C ALA A 168 10.45 17.24 -8.40
N ASP A 169 11.61 16.99 -7.81
CA ASP A 169 12.76 16.30 -8.37
C ASP A 169 12.65 14.77 -8.34
N VAL A 170 11.70 14.21 -7.57
CA VAL A 170 11.46 12.76 -7.49
C VAL A 170 10.37 12.29 -8.47
N SER A 171 10.33 10.99 -8.76
CA SER A 171 9.36 10.41 -9.69
C SER A 171 7.91 10.54 -9.17
N LEU A 172 6.90 10.46 -10.05
CA LEU A 172 5.50 10.54 -9.61
C LEU A 172 5.13 9.42 -8.61
N ALA A 173 5.71 8.22 -8.78
CA ALA A 173 5.48 7.11 -7.86
C ALA A 173 6.02 7.42 -6.46
N ASP A 174 7.23 7.99 -6.39
CA ASP A 174 7.85 8.39 -5.12
C ASP A 174 7.12 9.58 -4.48
N GLN A 175 6.62 10.51 -5.30
CA GLN A 175 5.77 11.62 -4.83
C GLN A 175 4.49 11.09 -4.16
N ILE A 176 3.86 10.08 -4.75
CA ILE A 176 2.66 9.44 -4.19
C ILE A 176 3.02 8.74 -2.88
N ALA A 177 4.10 7.94 -2.85
CA ALA A 177 4.55 7.25 -1.64
C ALA A 177 4.87 8.22 -0.49
N PHE A 178 5.53 9.34 -0.79
CA PHE A 178 5.81 10.40 0.18
C PHE A 178 4.51 11.00 0.74
N ALA A 179 3.53 11.28 -0.13
CA ALA A 179 2.25 11.84 0.28
C ALA A 179 1.42 10.85 1.13
N ASP A 180 1.46 9.55 0.81
CA ASP A 180 0.81 8.50 1.60
C ASP A 180 1.45 8.35 3.00
N ASN A 181 2.78 8.41 3.10
CA ASN A 181 3.46 8.40 4.41
C ASN A 181 3.05 9.60 5.27
N ARG A 182 3.01 10.80 4.69
CA ARG A 182 2.59 12.01 5.40
C ARG A 182 1.10 11.97 5.78
N MET A 183 0.29 11.21 5.04
CA MET A 183 -1.10 10.95 5.42
C MET A 183 -1.22 10.00 6.62
N ALA A 184 -0.42 8.93 6.66
CA ALA A 184 -0.41 8.00 7.78
C ALA A 184 -0.03 8.72 9.08
N GLU A 185 0.92 9.64 9.02
CA GLU A 185 1.36 10.45 10.17
C GLU A 185 0.28 11.43 10.66
N LEU A 186 -0.45 12.05 9.73
CA LEU A 186 -1.54 12.98 10.05
C LEU A 186 -2.86 12.29 10.42
N THR A 187 -2.93 10.96 10.33
CA THR A 187 -4.10 10.21 10.76
C THR A 187 -3.93 9.94 12.25
N PRO A 188 -4.67 10.64 13.13
CA PRO A 188 -4.55 10.40 14.56
C PRO A 188 -4.85 8.92 14.84
N PRO A 189 -4.11 8.27 15.76
CA PRO A 189 -4.47 6.93 16.18
C PRO A 189 -5.93 6.94 16.64
N PRO A 190 -6.71 5.88 16.33
CA PRO A 190 -8.11 5.82 16.74
C PRO A 190 -8.18 6.07 18.24
N ILE A 191 -8.84 7.17 18.64
CA ILE A 191 -9.05 7.50 20.04
C ILE A 191 -9.84 6.32 20.61
N PRO A 192 -9.31 5.59 21.62
CA PRO A 192 -10.08 4.54 22.25
C PRO A 192 -11.31 5.20 22.86
N GLN A 193 -12.47 4.97 22.23
CA GLN A 193 -13.75 5.39 22.80
C GLN A 193 -13.88 4.65 24.12
N GLY A 194 -13.76 5.38 25.24
CA GLY A 194 -13.87 4.88 26.59
C GLY A 194 -15.27 4.35 26.89
N GLY A 195 -15.62 3.22 26.29
CA GLY A 195 -16.58 2.30 26.86
C GLY A 195 -15.83 1.49 27.91
N VAL A 196 -16.41 1.37 29.11
CA VAL A 196 -15.97 0.43 30.14
C VAL A 196 -16.27 -0.98 29.63
N THR A 197 -15.51 -1.45 28.64
CA THR A 197 -15.48 -2.87 28.29
C THR A 197 -14.71 -3.59 29.39
N PRO A 198 -15.25 -4.68 29.96
CA PRO A 198 -14.49 -5.51 30.88
C PRO A 198 -13.17 -5.86 30.20
N ALA A 199 -12.06 -5.70 30.92
CA ALA A 199 -10.70 -5.88 30.41
C ALA A 199 -10.63 -7.11 29.50
N ALA A 200 -10.71 -6.87 28.19
CA ALA A 200 -10.53 -7.89 27.19
C ALA A 200 -9.08 -8.31 27.38
N ARG A 201 -8.87 -9.55 27.86
CA ARG A 201 -7.55 -10.18 27.78
C ARG A 201 -7.06 -9.91 26.37
N VAL A 202 -5.96 -9.18 26.24
CA VAL A 202 -5.26 -9.04 24.97
C VAL A 202 -5.14 -10.48 24.46
N PRO A 203 -5.84 -10.85 23.37
CA PRO A 203 -5.77 -12.21 22.87
C PRO A 203 -4.29 -12.50 22.67
N ASP A 204 -3.80 -13.62 23.23
CA ASP A 204 -2.38 -13.99 23.14
C ASP A 204 -1.87 -13.63 21.74
N ASP A 205 -0.91 -12.70 21.65
CA ASP A 205 -0.50 -12.09 20.38
C ASP A 205 -0.18 -13.16 19.33
N LYS A 206 0.33 -14.30 19.79
CA LYS A 206 0.55 -15.51 19.00
C LYS A 206 -0.74 -16.07 18.39
N ALA A 207 -1.80 -16.29 19.16
CA ALA A 207 -3.07 -16.84 18.67
C ALA A 207 -3.70 -15.92 17.63
N TRP A 208 -3.66 -14.60 17.84
CA TRP A 208 -4.13 -13.63 16.85
C TRP A 208 -3.29 -13.66 15.57
N ARG A 209 -1.95 -13.71 15.67
CA ARG A 209 -1.05 -13.85 14.52
C ARG A 209 -1.29 -15.15 13.74
N CYS A 210 -1.48 -16.28 14.43
CA CYS A 210 -1.80 -17.56 13.81
C CYS A 210 -3.13 -17.51 13.04
N LYS A 211 -4.16 -16.88 13.62
CA LYS A 211 -5.45 -16.69 12.95
C LYS A 211 -5.29 -15.85 11.68
N ARG A 212 -4.57 -14.72 11.75
CA ARG A 212 -4.33 -13.85 10.59
C ARG A 212 -3.60 -14.57 9.46
N LEU A 213 -2.54 -15.32 9.77
CA LEU A 213 -1.79 -16.11 8.77
C LEU A 213 -2.67 -17.17 8.12
N LYS A 214 -3.59 -17.79 8.87
CA LYS A 214 -4.54 -18.76 8.33
C LYS A 214 -5.52 -18.11 7.35
N GLU A 215 -6.02 -16.92 7.67
CA GLU A 215 -6.90 -16.14 6.78
C GLU A 215 -6.17 -15.71 5.50
N GLU A 216 -4.90 -15.30 5.61
CA GLU A 216 -4.05 -14.95 4.47
C GLU A 216 -3.81 -16.15 3.53
N ILE A 217 -3.45 -17.32 4.07
CA ILE A 217 -3.28 -18.55 3.28
C ILE A 217 -4.58 -18.93 2.58
N ALA A 218 -5.73 -18.82 3.27
CA ALA A 218 -7.03 -19.11 2.68
C ALA A 218 -7.38 -18.15 1.53
N ALA A 219 -7.03 -16.86 1.66
CA ALA A 219 -7.19 -15.88 0.59
C ALA A 219 -6.30 -16.19 -0.62
N LEU A 220 -5.03 -16.54 -0.39
CA LEU A 220 -4.10 -16.96 -1.45
C LEU A 220 -4.57 -18.24 -2.15
N ASP A 221 -5.08 -19.21 -1.40
CA ASP A 221 -5.62 -20.45 -1.96
C ASP A 221 -6.91 -20.21 -2.77
N ALA A 222 -7.77 -19.28 -2.33
CA ALA A 222 -8.95 -18.87 -3.10
C ALA A 222 -8.54 -18.18 -4.41
N TYR A 223 -7.57 -17.26 -4.35
CA TYR A 223 -7.05 -16.56 -5.51
C TYR A 223 -6.39 -17.51 -6.52
N ALA A 224 -5.65 -18.52 -6.04
CA ALA A 224 -5.00 -19.54 -6.87
C ALA A 224 -5.99 -20.43 -7.66
N ARG A 225 -7.29 -20.43 -7.33
CA ARG A 225 -8.32 -21.17 -8.09
C ARG A 225 -8.71 -20.47 -9.39
N HIS A 226 -8.36 -19.20 -9.55
CA HIS A 226 -8.59 -18.49 -10.79
C HIS A 226 -7.48 -18.84 -11.81
N PRO A 227 -7.80 -18.83 -13.13
CA PRO A 227 -6.78 -18.98 -14.16
C PRO A 227 -5.88 -17.74 -14.17
N LEU A 228 -4.73 -17.84 -13.50
CA LEU A 228 -3.74 -16.77 -13.39
C LEU A 228 -2.63 -16.94 -14.45
N PRO A 229 -2.02 -15.85 -14.93
CA PRO A 229 -0.84 -15.93 -15.78
C PRO A 229 0.33 -16.60 -15.04
N PRO A 230 1.28 -17.25 -15.75
CA PRO A 230 2.35 -18.04 -15.12
C PRO A 230 3.14 -17.29 -14.05
N GLY A 231 3.54 -16.04 -14.31
CA GLY A 231 4.30 -15.24 -13.34
C GLY A 231 3.51 -14.92 -12.06
N GLU A 232 2.19 -14.76 -12.15
CA GLU A 232 1.36 -14.57 -10.96
C GLU A 232 1.17 -15.88 -10.18
N GLN A 233 1.06 -17.02 -10.86
CA GLN A 233 1.01 -18.31 -10.17
C GLN A 233 2.26 -18.56 -9.33
N ASP A 234 3.44 -18.21 -9.86
CA ASP A 234 4.70 -18.36 -9.12
C ASP A 234 4.79 -17.41 -7.93
N ARG A 235 4.32 -16.15 -8.08
CA ARG A 235 4.19 -15.21 -6.97
C ARG A 235 3.31 -15.79 -5.86
N VAL A 236 2.13 -16.30 -6.20
CA VAL A 236 1.19 -16.89 -5.23
C VAL A 236 1.78 -18.12 -4.54
N ARG A 237 2.52 -18.97 -5.27
CA ARG A 237 3.24 -20.11 -4.67
C ARG A 237 4.28 -19.64 -3.66
N PHE A 238 5.02 -18.58 -3.96
CA PHE A 238 6.03 -18.02 -3.07
C PHE A 238 5.41 -17.40 -1.81
N GLU A 239 4.36 -16.58 -1.97
CA GLU A 239 3.66 -15.95 -0.84
C GLU A 239 3.04 -17.00 0.09
N ARG A 240 2.39 -18.02 -0.47
CA ARG A 240 1.80 -19.11 0.33
C ARG A 240 2.87 -19.90 1.10
N LYS A 241 4.03 -20.15 0.49
CA LYS A 241 5.16 -20.78 1.16
C LYS A 241 5.64 -19.92 2.34
N ASN A 242 5.84 -18.62 2.12
CA ASN A 242 6.29 -17.70 3.17
C ASN A 242 5.29 -17.62 4.34
N ALA A 243 3.99 -17.55 4.08
CA ALA A 243 2.97 -17.54 5.13
C ALA A 243 2.96 -18.84 5.96
N ARG A 244 3.18 -20.00 5.33
CA ARG A 244 3.32 -21.29 6.04
C ARG A 244 4.60 -21.38 6.85
N ASP A 245 5.72 -20.89 6.31
CA ASP A 245 6.99 -20.83 7.05
C ASP A 245 6.85 -19.94 8.30
N GLN A 246 6.08 -18.86 8.22
CA GLN A 246 5.75 -18.02 9.37
C GLN A 246 4.87 -18.74 10.40
N GLN A 247 3.87 -19.51 9.95
CA GLN A 247 3.08 -20.35 10.85
C GLN A 247 3.97 -21.34 11.61
N PHE A 248 4.89 -22.01 10.90
CA PHE A 248 5.83 -22.96 11.49
C PHE A 248 6.74 -22.29 12.54
N ARG A 249 7.31 -21.13 12.23
CA ARG A 249 8.15 -20.36 13.18
C ARG A 249 7.40 -19.94 14.44
N LEU A 250 6.12 -19.61 14.31
CA LEU A 250 5.28 -19.22 15.44
C LEU A 250 4.75 -20.44 16.21
N HIS A 251 4.96 -21.66 15.72
CA HIS A 251 4.31 -22.88 16.21
C HIS A 251 2.79 -22.70 16.33
N CYS A 252 2.22 -22.16 15.25
CA CYS A 252 0.85 -22.44 14.88
C CYS A 252 0.78 -23.89 14.34
#